data_AF-A0A963JIU3-F1
#
_entry.id   AF-A0A963JIU3-F1
#
_cell.length_a   1.000
_cell.length_b   1.000
_cell.length_c   1.000
_cell.angle_alpha   90.00
_cell.angle_beta   90.00
_cell.angle_gamma   90.00
#
_symmetry.space_group_name_H-M   'P 1'
#
loop_
_entity.id
_entity.type
_entity.pdbx_description
1 polymer ?
#
loop_
_entity_poly.entity_id
_entity_poly.type
_entity_poly.pdbx_seq_one_letter_code
_entity_poly.pdbx_strand_id
1 'polypeptide(L)'
;APMAASRTRDWEFDPGIEAIAPAYTMAGLAYYAEALGMAPEARYETLSHETHKGWNWNRGEARGNAYACTRPDLARALRRSPHLKVLVASGRYDLGTPFSASDWSLAQLDVPPEVRARVTHCYYDAGHMMYTHSDELRRL
;
A
#
# COMPACT_ATOMS: atom_id res chain seq x y z
N ALA A 1 -30.69 -6.15 -11.07
CA ALA A 1 -30.42 -6.44 -12.49
C ALA A 1 -28.95 -6.18 -12.76
N PRO A 2 -28.26 -6.95 -13.62
CA PRO A 2 -26.88 -6.61 -14.00
C PRO A 2 -26.85 -5.21 -14.61
N MET A 3 -25.77 -4.46 -14.36
CA MET A 3 -25.54 -3.18 -15.03
C MET A 3 -25.50 -3.40 -16.54
N ALA A 4 -26.14 -2.50 -17.29
CA ALA A 4 -26.06 -2.51 -18.74
C ALA A 4 -24.64 -2.12 -19.17
N ALA A 5 -24.11 -2.78 -20.20
CA ALA A 5 -22.79 -2.44 -20.72
C ALA A 5 -22.78 -1.00 -21.25
N SER A 6 -21.90 -0.17 -20.70
CA SER A 6 -21.66 1.20 -21.13
C SER A 6 -20.33 1.29 -21.88
N ARG A 7 -20.25 2.15 -22.90
CA ARG A 7 -19.01 2.45 -23.63
C ARG A 7 -18.56 3.88 -23.29
N THR A 8 -18.20 4.09 -22.02
CA THR A 8 -17.62 5.35 -21.53
C THR A 8 -16.10 5.28 -21.51
N ARG A 9 -15.45 6.45 -21.44
CA ARG A 9 -14.00 6.55 -21.12
C ARG A 9 -13.73 6.61 -19.63
N ASP A 10 -14.78 6.82 -18.84
CA ASP A 10 -14.72 6.83 -17.39
C ASP A 10 -14.84 5.41 -16.85
N TRP A 11 -13.95 5.06 -15.92
CA TRP A 11 -14.01 3.82 -15.17
C TRP A 11 -15.25 3.84 -14.26
N GLU A 12 -16.11 2.84 -14.36
CA GLU A 12 -17.33 2.77 -13.54
C GLU A 12 -17.02 2.32 -12.10
N PHE A 13 -15.96 1.52 -11.92
CA PHE A 13 -15.51 1.00 -10.63
C PHE A 13 -14.01 0.62 -10.68
N ASP A 14 -13.41 0.46 -9.50
CA ASP A 14 -12.06 -0.09 -9.33
C ASP A 14 -12.15 -1.61 -9.09
N PRO A 15 -11.73 -2.46 -10.05
CA PRO A 15 -11.87 -3.91 -9.94
C PRO A 15 -10.98 -4.52 -8.84
N GLY A 16 -9.91 -3.84 -8.44
CA GLY A 16 -9.02 -4.29 -7.37
C GLY A 16 -9.60 -4.03 -5.99
N ILE A 17 -10.13 -2.83 -5.76
CA ILE A 17 -10.69 -2.41 -4.47
C ILE A 17 -12.10 -2.96 -4.25
N GLU A 18 -12.96 -2.98 -5.27
CA GLU A 18 -14.36 -3.40 -5.11
C GLU A 18 -14.48 -4.84 -4.58
N ALA A 19 -13.61 -5.74 -5.06
CA ALA A 19 -13.62 -7.15 -4.67
C ALA A 19 -13.28 -7.38 -3.18
N ILE A 20 -12.59 -6.43 -2.54
CA ILE A 20 -12.06 -6.59 -1.18
C ILE A 20 -12.71 -5.64 -0.17
N ALA A 21 -13.15 -4.45 -0.60
CA ALA A 21 -13.54 -3.37 0.31
C ALA A 21 -14.62 -3.79 1.32
N PRO A 22 -15.73 -4.46 0.95
CA PRO A 22 -16.76 -4.85 1.92
C PRO A 22 -16.23 -5.76 3.03
N ALA A 23 -15.42 -6.77 2.67
CA ALA A 23 -14.89 -7.73 3.64
C ALA A 23 -13.94 -7.06 4.64
N TYR A 24 -13.03 -6.20 4.16
CA TYR A 24 -12.09 -5.46 5.01
C TYR A 24 -12.78 -4.40 5.86
N THR A 25 -13.76 -3.67 5.30
CA THR A 25 -14.55 -2.69 6.07
C THR A 25 -15.30 -3.37 7.21
N MET A 26 -15.97 -4.49 6.95
CA MET A 26 -16.70 -5.23 7.99
C MET A 26 -15.75 -5.77 9.06
N ALA A 27 -14.64 -6.39 8.66
CA ALA A 27 -13.66 -6.92 9.60
C ALA A 27 -13.04 -5.82 10.48
N GLY A 28 -12.71 -4.66 9.89
CA GLY A 28 -12.17 -3.52 10.62
C GLY A 28 -13.18 -2.94 11.63
N LEU A 29 -14.43 -2.73 11.22
CA LEU A 29 -15.48 -2.22 12.10
C LEU A 29 -15.78 -3.16 13.27
N ALA A 30 -15.84 -4.48 13.01
CA ALA A 30 -16.00 -5.48 14.06
C ALA A 30 -14.81 -5.46 15.02
N TYR A 31 -13.58 -5.40 14.51
CA TYR A 31 -12.37 -5.31 15.35
C TYR A 31 -12.38 -4.05 16.25
N TYR A 32 -12.75 -2.89 15.70
CA TYR A 32 -12.85 -1.66 16.49
C TYR A 32 -13.89 -1.78 17.60
N ALA A 33 -15.09 -2.26 17.30
CA ALA A 33 -16.16 -2.37 18.27
C ALA A 33 -15.90 -3.44 19.33
N GLU A 34 -15.48 -4.64 18.92
CA GLU A 34 -15.46 -5.82 19.78
C GLU A 34 -14.10 -6.00 20.49
N ALA A 35 -12.99 -5.80 19.78
CA ALA A 35 -11.66 -6.03 20.34
C ALA A 35 -11.10 -4.79 21.02
N LEU A 36 -11.35 -3.59 20.47
CA LEU A 36 -10.83 -2.34 21.04
C LEU A 36 -11.86 -1.58 21.89
N GLY A 37 -13.14 -1.95 21.85
CA GLY A 37 -14.20 -1.22 22.54
C GLY A 37 -14.47 0.18 21.97
N MET A 38 -14.03 0.44 20.75
CA MET A 38 -14.12 1.72 20.05
C MET A 38 -15.16 1.65 18.93
N ALA A 39 -16.41 1.41 19.30
CA ALA A 39 -17.51 1.41 18.33
C ALA A 39 -17.65 2.82 17.71
N PRO A 40 -17.68 2.96 16.37
CA PRO A 40 -17.88 4.25 15.74
C PRO A 40 -19.25 4.84 16.10
N GLU A 41 -19.28 6.05 16.63
CA GLU A 41 -20.51 6.77 16.94
C GLU A 41 -21.19 7.35 15.68
N ALA A 42 -20.43 7.47 14.59
CA ALA A 42 -20.88 7.98 13.30
C ALA A 42 -20.52 7.01 12.17
N ARG A 43 -21.14 7.22 11.00
CA ARG A 43 -20.83 6.45 9.79
C ARG A 43 -19.34 6.54 9.48
N TYR A 44 -18.68 5.39 9.42
CA TYR A 44 -17.30 5.29 8.95
C TYR A 44 -17.27 5.32 7.41
N GLU A 45 -16.58 6.30 6.85
CA GLU A 45 -16.40 6.42 5.40
C GLU A 45 -15.07 5.78 4.98
N THR A 46 -15.14 4.57 4.45
CA THR A 46 -13.97 3.87 3.90
C THR A 46 -13.52 4.57 2.61
N LEU A 47 -12.22 4.84 2.50
CA LEU A 47 -11.59 5.46 1.32
C LEU A 47 -12.24 6.80 0.90
N SER A 48 -12.50 7.69 1.87
CA SER A 48 -13.08 9.00 1.62
C SER A 48 -12.28 9.83 0.61
N HIS A 49 -12.90 10.14 -0.53
CA HIS A 49 -12.29 10.92 -1.60
C HIS A 49 -12.09 12.39 -1.21
N GLU A 50 -13.01 12.96 -0.42
CA GLU A 50 -12.87 14.34 0.07
C GLU A 50 -11.66 14.47 1.01
N THR A 51 -11.48 13.50 1.90
CA THR A 51 -10.27 13.43 2.75
C THR A 51 -9.01 13.30 1.91
N HIS A 52 -9.04 12.46 0.87
CA HIS A 52 -7.91 12.27 -0.04
C HIS A 52 -7.51 13.57 -0.77
N LYS A 53 -8.47 14.34 -1.29
CA LYS A 53 -8.20 15.64 -1.95
C LYS A 53 -7.56 16.66 -1.02
N GLY A 54 -7.94 16.64 0.26
CA GLY A 54 -7.39 17.52 1.29
C GLY A 54 -6.03 17.07 1.83
N TRP A 55 -5.51 15.92 1.40
CA TRP A 55 -4.28 15.37 1.97
C TRP A 55 -3.06 16.25 1.64
N ASN A 56 -2.34 16.63 2.69
CA ASN A 56 -1.11 17.40 2.55
C ASN A 56 0.08 16.46 2.31
N TRP A 57 0.57 16.43 1.07
CA TRP A 57 1.73 15.62 0.68
C TRP A 57 3.08 16.28 1.00
N ASN A 58 3.08 17.52 1.52
CA ASN A 58 4.31 18.22 1.85
C ASN A 58 5.02 17.58 3.05
N ARG A 59 6.35 17.46 2.95
CA ARG A 59 7.23 17.03 4.04
C ARG A 59 8.11 18.18 4.51
N GLY A 60 7.97 18.57 5.77
CA GLY A 60 8.68 19.72 6.32
C GLY A 60 8.31 21.00 5.59
N GLU A 61 9.32 21.75 5.13
CA GLU A 61 9.13 23.03 4.42
C GLU A 61 8.88 22.86 2.91
N ALA A 62 8.88 21.63 2.39
CA ALA A 62 8.60 21.38 0.97
C ALA A 62 7.22 21.93 0.58
N ARG A 63 7.09 22.47 -0.63
CA ARG A 63 5.84 23.00 -1.16
C ARG A 63 5.52 22.37 -2.52
N GLY A 64 4.22 22.22 -2.80
CA GLY A 64 3.72 21.90 -4.14
C GLY A 64 3.26 20.46 -4.36
N ASN A 65 2.86 19.72 -3.31
CA ASN A 65 2.47 18.29 -3.43
C ASN A 65 3.53 17.49 -4.20
N ALA A 66 4.80 17.69 -3.82
CA ALA A 66 5.89 16.92 -4.38
C ALA A 66 5.65 15.43 -4.12
N TYR A 67 5.97 14.58 -5.09
CA TYR A 67 5.92 13.12 -4.94
C TYR A 67 6.59 12.71 -3.63
N ALA A 68 5.80 12.21 -2.68
CA ALA A 68 6.31 11.87 -1.36
C ALA A 68 7.32 10.72 -1.50
N CYS A 69 8.55 10.95 -1.03
CA CYS A 69 9.62 9.97 -1.10
C CYS A 69 10.09 9.61 0.31
N THR A 70 9.98 8.32 0.65
CA THR A 70 10.42 7.74 1.93
C THR A 70 11.81 7.10 1.86
N ARG A 71 12.41 7.02 0.68
CA ARG A 71 13.74 6.42 0.48
C ARG A 71 14.82 7.00 1.41
N PRO A 72 14.93 8.33 1.63
CA PRO A 72 15.92 8.88 2.55
C PRO A 72 15.72 8.41 3.99
N ASP A 73 14.47 8.26 4.43
CA ASP A 73 14.14 7.77 5.77
C ASP A 73 14.51 6.31 5.94
N LEU A 74 14.18 5.47 4.95
CA LEU A 74 14.53 4.06 4.94
C LEU A 74 16.05 3.86 4.96
N ALA A 75 16.79 4.59 4.12
CA ALA A 75 18.25 4.56 4.09
C ALA A 75 18.87 4.98 5.43
N ARG A 76 18.32 6.03 6.06
CA ARG A 76 18.74 6.48 7.40
C ARG A 76 18.45 5.43 8.47
N ALA A 77 17.27 4.81 8.46
CA ALA A 77 16.89 3.76 9.41
C ALA A 77 17.82 2.53 9.29
N LEU A 78 18.04 2.06 8.06
CA LEU A 78 18.95 0.94 7.77
C LEU A 78 20.38 1.22 8.24
N ARG A 79 20.92 2.42 8.01
CA ARG A 79 22.26 2.81 8.49
C ARG A 79 22.36 2.88 10.02
N ARG A 80 21.31 3.36 10.70
CA ARG A 80 21.32 3.53 12.16
C ARG A 80 21.09 2.25 12.95
N SER A 81 20.39 1.27 12.37
CA SER A 81 19.98 0.05 13.05
C SER A 81 20.65 -1.17 12.43
N PRO A 82 21.79 -1.66 12.95
CA PRO A 82 22.55 -2.77 12.36
C PRO A 82 21.76 -4.09 12.22
N HIS A 83 20.75 -4.29 13.07
CA HIS A 83 19.92 -5.50 13.07
C HIS A 83 18.62 -5.35 12.28
N LEU A 84 18.31 -4.16 11.74
CA LEU A 84 17.12 -3.97 10.92
C LEU A 84 17.29 -4.73 9.60
N LYS A 85 16.30 -5.58 9.31
CA LYS A 85 16.10 -6.27 8.03
C LYS A 85 14.78 -5.80 7.43
N VAL A 86 14.72 -5.68 6.11
CA VAL A 86 13.55 -5.17 5.40
C VAL A 86 13.10 -6.19 4.38
N LEU A 87 11.82 -6.57 4.45
CA LEU A 87 11.15 -7.33 3.40
C LEU A 87 10.33 -6.34 2.55
N VAL A 88 10.53 -6.39 1.24
CA VAL A 88 9.68 -5.74 0.25
C VAL A 88 8.94 -6.84 -0.48
N ALA A 89 7.61 -6.82 -0.40
CA ALA A 89 6.75 -7.79 -1.09
C ALA A 89 6.01 -7.05 -2.21
N SER A 90 6.20 -7.48 -3.46
CA SER A 90 5.54 -6.89 -4.62
C SER A 90 4.76 -7.92 -5.40
N GLY A 91 3.53 -7.58 -5.78
CA GLY A 91 2.75 -8.35 -6.75
C GLY A 91 3.21 -8.08 -8.18
N ARG A 92 3.37 -9.13 -8.98
CA ARG A 92 3.74 -9.00 -10.41
C ARG A 92 2.64 -8.35 -11.25
N TYR A 93 1.39 -8.42 -10.80
CA TYR A 93 0.21 -7.88 -11.49
C TYR A 93 -0.33 -6.61 -10.82
N ASP A 94 0.44 -6.00 -9.90
CA ASP A 94 0.08 -4.73 -9.30
C ASP A 94 0.34 -3.57 -10.25
N LEU A 95 -0.72 -2.90 -10.69
CA LEU A 95 -0.64 -1.72 -11.55
C LEU A 95 -0.67 -0.40 -10.78
N GLY A 96 -1.04 -0.42 -9.49
CA GLY A 96 -1.05 0.76 -8.63
C GLY A 96 0.34 1.08 -8.07
N THR A 97 1.07 0.04 -7.65
CA THR A 97 2.48 0.13 -7.25
C THR A 97 3.35 -0.92 -7.94
N PRO A 98 3.70 -0.71 -9.22
CA PRO A 98 4.44 -1.71 -9.99
C PRO A 98 5.77 -2.12 -9.32
N PHE A 99 6.06 -3.42 -9.32
CA PHE A 99 7.28 -3.95 -8.69
C PHE A 99 8.56 -3.28 -9.22
N SER A 100 8.59 -2.91 -10.49
CA SER A 100 9.73 -2.24 -11.13
C SER A 100 10.00 -0.84 -10.57
N ALA A 101 8.96 -0.12 -10.13
CA ALA A 101 9.13 1.16 -9.44
C ALA A 101 9.74 0.96 -8.05
N SER A 102 9.41 -0.16 -7.39
CA SER A 102 10.03 -0.58 -6.13
C SER A 102 11.49 -0.96 -6.34
N ASP A 103 11.81 -1.77 -7.36
CA ASP A 103 13.19 -2.11 -7.75
C ASP A 103 14.03 -0.85 -7.96
N TRP A 104 13.49 0.11 -8.72
CA TRP A 104 14.16 1.38 -8.98
C TRP A 104 14.39 2.16 -7.68
N SER A 105 13.38 2.31 -6.83
CA SER A 105 13.49 3.04 -5.56
C SER A 105 14.54 2.42 -4.62
N LEU A 106 14.56 1.09 -4.52
CA LEU A 106 15.54 0.34 -3.73
C LEU A 106 16.96 0.46 -4.31
N ALA A 107 17.10 0.44 -5.64
CA ALA A 107 18.37 0.64 -6.31
C ALA A 107 19.00 1.99 -5.97
N GLN A 108 18.16 3.01 -5.74
CA GLN A 108 18.58 4.37 -5.39
C GLN A 108 18.88 4.55 -3.89
N LEU A 109 18.78 3.55 -3.02
CA LEU A 109 19.05 3.72 -1.57
C LEU A 109 20.48 4.22 -1.31
N ASP A 110 20.60 5.31 -0.55
CA ASP A 110 21.87 5.89 -0.10
C ASP A 110 22.43 5.11 1.09
N VAL A 111 22.89 3.89 0.83
CA VAL A 111 23.43 2.97 1.83
C VAL A 111 24.61 2.16 1.26
N PRO A 112 25.59 1.77 2.10
CA PRO A 112 26.65 0.84 1.70
C PRO A 112 26.12 -0.52 1.23
N PRO A 113 26.87 -1.28 0.41
CA PRO A 113 26.45 -2.59 -0.10
C PRO A 113 26.04 -3.59 0.99
N GLU A 114 26.79 -3.65 2.09
CA GLU A 114 26.52 -4.53 3.23
C GLU A 114 25.22 -4.16 3.96
N VAL A 115 24.84 -2.88 3.93
CA VAL A 115 23.57 -2.41 4.46
C VAL A 115 22.43 -2.76 3.50
N ARG A 116 22.66 -2.60 2.19
CA ARG A 116 21.68 -2.95 1.15
C ARG A 116 21.35 -4.44 1.15
N ALA A 117 22.32 -5.30 1.45
CA ALA A 117 22.13 -6.76 1.54
C ALA A 117 21.11 -7.19 2.62
N ARG A 118 20.70 -6.28 3.52
CA ARG A 118 19.65 -6.52 4.53
C ARG A 118 18.23 -6.24 4.03
N VAL A 119 18.09 -5.84 2.76
CA VAL A 119 16.81 -5.69 2.07
C VAL A 119 16.58 -6.93 1.21
N THR A 120 15.47 -7.61 1.43
CA THR A 120 15.01 -8.74 0.62
C THR A 120 13.77 -8.31 -0.15
N HIS A 121 13.77 -8.48 -1.47
CA HIS A 121 12.63 -8.19 -2.31
C HIS A 121 12.06 -9.50 -2.87
N CYS A 122 10.82 -9.81 -2.48
CA CYS A 122 10.09 -10.99 -2.94
C CYS A 122 9.00 -10.58 -3.93
N TYR A 123 8.86 -11.37 -4.99
CA TYR A 123 7.86 -11.17 -6.03
C TYR A 123 6.81 -12.29 -5.98
N TYR A 124 5.55 -11.88 -5.98
CA TYR A 124 4.40 -12.76 -5.84
C TYR A 124 3.57 -12.76 -7.13
N ASP A 125 3.03 -13.91 -7.51
CA ASP A 125 2.12 -14.09 -8.66
C ASP A 125 0.70 -13.61 -8.32
N ALA A 126 0.60 -12.37 -7.86
CA ALA A 126 -0.63 -11.72 -7.44
C ALA A 126 -0.61 -10.21 -7.72
N GLY A 127 -1.71 -9.52 -7.40
CA GLY A 127 -1.84 -8.07 -7.49
C GLY A 127 -1.34 -7.33 -6.25
N HIS A 128 -1.90 -6.15 -5.99
CA HIS A 128 -1.49 -5.24 -4.91
C HIS A 128 -1.47 -5.90 -3.51
N MET A 129 -2.54 -6.62 -3.17
CA MET A 129 -2.65 -7.36 -1.91
C MET A 129 -2.33 -8.83 -2.12
N MET A 130 -1.06 -9.18 -2.29
CA MET A 130 -0.62 -10.55 -2.62
C MET A 130 -1.13 -11.64 -1.66
N TYR A 131 -1.36 -11.28 -0.39
CA TYR A 131 -1.88 -12.17 0.64
C TYR A 131 -3.35 -12.57 0.46
N THR A 132 -4.11 -11.97 -0.47
CA THR A 132 -5.46 -12.45 -0.80
C THR A 132 -5.43 -13.67 -1.73
N HIS A 133 -4.31 -13.92 -2.41
CA HIS A 133 -4.10 -15.12 -3.18
C HIS A 133 -3.55 -16.22 -2.26
N SER A 134 -4.35 -17.25 -1.98
CA SER A 134 -4.05 -18.24 -0.94
C SER A 134 -2.69 -18.96 -1.12
N ASP A 135 -2.27 -19.22 -2.36
CA ASP A 135 -0.96 -19.84 -2.63
C ASP A 135 0.20 -18.87 -2.37
N GLU A 136 0.00 -17.58 -2.60
CA GLU A 136 1.02 -16.56 -2.38
C GLU A 136 1.10 -16.17 -0.90
N LEU A 137 -0.02 -16.18 -0.17
CA LEU A 137 -0.05 -16.04 1.28
C LEU A 137 0.82 -17.08 1.99
N ARG A 138 0.80 -18.34 1.54
CA ARG A 138 1.64 -19.40 2.13
C ARG A 138 3.14 -19.19 1.90
N ARG A 139 3.52 -18.34 0.95
CA ARG A 139 4.91 -18.01 0.61
C ARG A 139 5.43 -16.78 1.36
N LEU A 140 4.54 -15.97 1.95
CA LEU A 140 4.86 -14.75 2.70
C LEU A 140 5.38 -15.08 4.11
#